data_AF-A0A961RKY9-F1
#
_entry.id   AF-A0A961RKY9-F1
#
_cell.length_a   1.000
_cell.length_b   1.000
_cell.length_c   1.000
_cell.angle_alpha   90.00
_cell.angle_beta   90.00
_cell.angle_gamma   90.00
#
_symmetry.space_group_name_H-M   'P 1'
#
loop_
_entity.id
_entity.type
_entity.pdbx_description
1 polymer ?
#
loop_
_entity_poly.entity_id
_entity_poly.type
_entity_poly.pdbx_seq_one_letter_code
_entity_poly.pdbx_strand_id
1 'polypeptide(L)'
;MGRLFHAIALGLAGAGIVHIAALLLVPHFASNDAWSRIAALGPEHDFALVEPAGRSSSGVIEVHDPEFAIAACRFDLGGGPVHVTAELDLRFWSVSIFNDRGQSIYSFNDRNSSSGALDLAIATPVQMVELRKDLPDAFADSIFVEADLSRGMVVLRLFEPDPGNRQAASAMLDGAACAPYPLQ
;
A
#
# COMPACT_ATOMS: atom_id res chain seq x y z
N MET A 1 -17.58 12.88 -52.54
CA MET A 1 -17.12 11.68 -51.81
C MET A 1 -15.82 11.91 -51.03
N GLY A 2 -14.71 12.34 -51.68
CA GLY A 2 -13.41 12.50 -50.99
C GLY A 2 -13.44 13.42 -49.75
N ARG A 3 -14.04 14.61 -49.84
CA ARG A 3 -14.16 15.55 -48.71
C ARG A 3 -14.89 14.97 -47.49
N LEU A 4 -15.94 14.18 -47.74
CA LEU A 4 -16.71 13.52 -46.68
C LEU A 4 -15.86 12.45 -45.99
N PHE A 5 -15.14 11.64 -46.76
CA PHE A 5 -14.22 10.64 -46.23
C PHE A 5 -13.13 11.27 -45.35
N HIS A 6 -12.51 12.37 -45.80
CA HIS A 6 -11.48 13.07 -45.03
C HIS A 6 -12.05 13.66 -43.73
N ALA A 7 -13.26 14.23 -43.76
CA ALA A 7 -13.92 14.75 -42.56
C ALA A 7 -14.19 13.63 -41.54
N ILE A 8 -14.66 12.46 -41.99
CA ILE A 8 -14.89 11.29 -41.13
C ILE A 8 -13.58 10.77 -40.55
N ALA A 9 -12.54 10.59 -41.37
CA ALA A 9 -11.24 10.11 -40.93
C ALA A 9 -10.62 11.04 -39.89
N LEU A 10 -10.69 12.36 -40.11
CA LEU A 10 -10.21 13.36 -39.15
C LEU A 10 -11.02 13.31 -37.83
N GLY A 11 -12.34 13.17 -37.91
CA GLY A 11 -13.20 13.03 -36.76
C GLY A 11 -12.88 11.78 -35.92
N LEU A 12 -12.67 10.64 -36.57
CA LEU A 12 -12.29 9.39 -35.90
C LEU A 12 -10.89 9.48 -35.28
N ALA A 13 -9.92 10.08 -35.97
CA ALA A 13 -8.60 10.31 -35.43
C ALA A 13 -8.65 11.22 -34.20
N GLY A 14 -9.39 12.33 -34.26
CA GLY A 14 -9.59 13.24 -33.13
C GLY A 14 -10.29 12.56 -31.95
N ALA A 15 -11.35 11.81 -32.20
CA ALA A 15 -12.05 11.04 -31.17
C ALA A 15 -11.12 10.00 -30.50
N GLY A 16 -10.31 9.30 -31.29
CA GLY A 16 -9.29 8.37 -30.79
C GLY A 16 -8.26 9.05 -29.90
N ILE A 17 -7.74 10.21 -30.31
CA ILE A 17 -6.78 10.98 -29.50
C ILE A 17 -7.40 11.42 -28.18
N VAL A 18 -8.60 12.00 -28.20
CA VAL A 18 -9.30 12.44 -26.98
C VAL A 18 -9.60 11.26 -26.06
N HIS A 19 -10.02 10.12 -26.62
CA HIS A 19 -10.28 8.90 -25.86
C HIS A 19 -9.02 8.38 -25.17
N ILE A 20 -7.90 8.26 -25.89
CA ILE A 20 -6.62 7.84 -25.33
C ILE A 20 -6.16 8.81 -24.24
N ALA A 21 -6.21 10.12 -24.51
CA ALA A 21 -5.83 11.14 -23.53
C ALA A 21 -6.69 11.05 -22.26
N ALA A 22 -8.00 10.87 -22.40
CA ALA A 22 -8.90 10.70 -21.27
C ALA A 22 -8.53 9.45 -20.45
N LEU A 23 -8.33 8.29 -21.08
CA LEU A 23 -7.95 7.06 -20.38
C LEU A 23 -6.61 7.19 -19.64
N LEU A 24 -5.62 7.85 -20.23
CA LEU A 24 -4.32 8.08 -19.58
C LEU A 24 -4.39 9.09 -18.44
N LEU A 25 -5.35 10.02 -18.47
CA LEU A 25 -5.55 11.03 -17.43
C LEU A 25 -6.42 10.56 -16.26
N VAL A 26 -7.24 9.51 -16.44
CA VAL A 26 -8.11 8.97 -15.38
C VAL A 26 -7.34 8.71 -14.07
N PRO A 27 -6.17 8.05 -14.04
CA PRO A 27 -5.46 7.78 -12.79
C PRO A 27 -5.01 9.03 -12.03
N HIS A 28 -4.87 10.17 -12.72
CA HIS A 28 -4.42 11.41 -12.11
C HIS A 28 -5.59 12.24 -11.53
N PHE A 29 -6.79 12.11 -12.11
CA PHE A 29 -7.95 12.91 -11.73
C PHE A 29 -9.05 12.11 -11.01
N ALA A 30 -8.89 10.79 -10.89
CA ALA A 30 -9.83 9.96 -10.13
C ALA A 30 -9.77 10.33 -8.65
N SER A 31 -10.87 10.86 -8.11
CA SER A 31 -10.98 11.19 -6.69
C SER A 31 -11.31 9.98 -5.80
N ASN A 32 -11.64 8.83 -6.41
CA ASN A 32 -11.91 7.56 -5.74
C ASN A 32 -10.79 6.57 -6.07
N ASP A 33 -9.56 6.95 -5.71
CA ASP A 33 -8.35 6.17 -5.91
C ASP A 33 -8.05 5.24 -4.71
N ALA A 34 -7.01 4.43 -4.82
CA ALA A 34 -6.60 3.51 -3.74
C ALA A 34 -6.31 4.25 -2.43
N TRP A 35 -5.71 5.45 -2.50
CA TRP A 35 -5.38 6.26 -1.33
C TRP A 35 -6.63 6.71 -0.58
N SER A 36 -7.59 7.30 -1.27
CA SER A 36 -8.87 7.77 -0.71
C SER A 36 -9.66 6.64 -0.04
N ARG A 37 -9.63 5.45 -0.64
CA ARG A 37 -10.33 4.26 -0.12
C ARG A 37 -9.66 3.72 1.14
N ILE A 38 -8.33 3.66 1.20
CA ILE A 38 -7.59 3.27 2.42
C ILE A 38 -7.73 4.36 3.49
N ALA A 39 -7.78 5.64 3.10
CA ALA A 39 -8.01 6.74 4.04
C ALA A 39 -9.36 6.69 4.74
N ALA A 40 -10.35 6.06 4.12
CA ALA A 40 -11.65 5.82 4.74
C ALA A 40 -11.65 4.65 5.75
N LEU A 41 -10.59 3.82 5.80
CA LEU A 41 -10.49 2.71 6.75
C LEU A 41 -10.05 3.16 8.15
N GLY A 42 -9.22 4.19 8.24
CA GLY A 42 -8.62 4.61 9.51
C GLY A 42 -7.66 5.81 9.42
N PRO A 43 -7.16 6.25 10.59
CA PRO A 43 -6.18 7.33 10.66
C PRO A 43 -4.86 6.97 9.96
N GLU A 44 -4.03 7.97 9.73
CA GLU A 44 -2.66 7.73 9.25
C GLU A 44 -1.80 7.13 10.36
N HIS A 45 -0.80 6.35 9.99
CA HIS A 45 0.12 5.65 10.89
C HIS A 45 -0.52 4.60 11.80
N ASP A 46 -1.67 4.05 11.38
CA ASP A 46 -2.37 2.99 12.08
C ASP A 46 -2.81 1.92 11.09
N PHE A 47 -2.72 0.65 11.50
CA PHE A 47 -3.18 -0.46 10.66
C PHE A 47 -4.68 -0.63 10.81
N ALA A 48 -5.39 -0.52 9.69
CA ALA A 48 -6.82 -0.80 9.62
C ALA A 48 -7.07 -2.11 8.87
N LEU A 49 -7.87 -3.00 9.45
CA LEU A 49 -8.29 -4.25 8.81
C LEU A 49 -9.32 -3.95 7.70
N VAL A 50 -9.10 -4.52 6.53
CA VAL A 50 -10.01 -4.43 5.37
C VAL A 50 -11.16 -5.42 5.56
N GLU A 51 -12.37 -4.99 5.24
CA GLU A 51 -13.56 -5.83 5.34
C GLU A 51 -13.56 -6.94 4.28
N PRO A 52 -14.00 -8.16 4.62
CA PRO A 52 -14.22 -9.20 3.61
C PRO A 52 -15.37 -8.81 2.69
N ALA A 53 -15.29 -9.24 1.43
CA ALA A 53 -16.38 -9.07 0.48
C ALA A 53 -17.65 -9.77 0.99
N GLY A 54 -18.79 -9.08 1.01
CA GLY A 54 -20.05 -9.65 1.49
C GLY A 54 -21.15 -8.62 1.67
N ARG A 55 -22.36 -9.09 2.03
CA ARG A 55 -23.54 -8.21 2.18
C ARG A 55 -23.42 -7.15 3.28
N SER A 56 -22.45 -7.32 4.19
CA SER A 56 -22.21 -6.44 5.31
C SER A 56 -20.98 -5.54 5.10
N SER A 57 -20.33 -5.59 3.93
CA SER A 57 -19.22 -4.68 3.63
C SER A 57 -19.74 -3.26 3.42
N SER A 58 -18.95 -2.28 3.82
CA SER A 58 -19.14 -0.86 3.49
C SER A 58 -18.96 -0.57 1.98
N GLY A 59 -18.43 -1.52 1.21
CA GLY A 59 -18.08 -1.35 -0.21
C GLY A 59 -16.86 -0.44 -0.44
N VAL A 60 -16.20 0.02 0.62
CA VAL A 60 -15.04 0.93 0.53
C VAL A 60 -13.84 0.18 -0.05
N ILE A 61 -13.36 -0.88 0.59
CA ILE A 61 -12.39 -1.84 0.06
C ILE A 61 -12.82 -3.22 0.53
N GLU A 62 -12.80 -4.19 -0.38
CA GLU A 62 -13.21 -5.56 -0.10
C GLU A 62 -12.09 -6.54 -0.40
N VAL A 63 -11.90 -7.48 0.53
CA VAL A 63 -11.07 -8.66 0.28
C VAL A 63 -11.91 -9.74 -0.38
N HIS A 64 -11.57 -10.11 -1.61
CA HIS A 64 -12.25 -11.19 -2.35
C HIS A 64 -11.65 -12.58 -2.11
N ASP A 65 -10.44 -12.63 -1.54
CA ASP A 65 -9.75 -13.87 -1.21
C ASP A 65 -10.02 -14.23 0.26
N PRO A 66 -10.84 -15.24 0.56
CA PRO A 66 -11.26 -15.54 1.93
C PRO A 66 -10.13 -16.12 2.78
N GLU A 67 -9.06 -16.63 2.18
CA GLU A 67 -7.90 -17.21 2.89
C GLU A 67 -6.90 -16.14 3.36
N PHE A 68 -7.19 -14.86 3.12
CA PHE A 68 -6.33 -13.77 3.55
C PHE A 68 -7.10 -12.71 4.33
N ALA A 69 -6.59 -12.38 5.51
CA ALA A 69 -6.90 -11.11 6.14
C ALA A 69 -5.98 -10.04 5.55
N ILE A 70 -6.54 -8.88 5.20
CA ILE A 70 -5.77 -7.76 4.66
C ILE A 70 -5.87 -6.60 5.65
N ALA A 71 -4.72 -6.01 5.99
CA ALA A 71 -4.64 -4.76 6.72
C ALA A 71 -3.90 -3.73 5.87
N ALA A 72 -4.24 -2.45 6.06
CA ALA A 72 -3.57 -1.36 5.40
C ALA A 72 -3.24 -0.25 6.39
N CYS A 73 -2.05 0.34 6.24
CA CYS A 73 -1.63 1.54 6.94
C CYS A 73 -1.20 2.60 5.92
N ARG A 74 -1.65 3.83 6.10
CA ARG A 74 -1.09 4.99 5.37
C ARG A 74 0.04 5.60 6.16
N PHE A 75 1.04 6.11 5.47
CA PHE A 75 2.16 6.78 6.09
C PHE A 75 2.59 8.01 5.29
N ASP A 76 3.16 8.98 5.98
CA ASP A 76 3.85 10.14 5.42
C ASP A 76 5.33 10.12 5.84
N LEU A 77 6.23 10.39 4.88
CA LEU A 77 7.67 10.47 5.06
C LEU A 77 8.16 11.92 5.29
N GLY A 78 7.27 12.90 5.29
CA GLY A 78 7.61 14.29 5.59
C GLY A 78 8.07 14.49 7.04
N GLY A 79 7.59 13.64 7.96
CA GLY A 79 7.99 13.63 9.38
C GLY A 79 9.25 12.83 9.70
N GLY A 80 9.77 12.04 8.76
CA GLY A 80 10.88 11.12 8.98
C GLY A 80 10.69 9.76 8.31
N PRO A 81 11.65 8.83 8.46
CA PRO A 81 11.48 7.45 8.07
C PRO A 81 10.35 6.82 8.86
N VAL A 82 9.70 5.81 8.28
CA VAL A 82 8.61 5.06 8.91
C VAL A 82 9.10 3.67 9.24
N HIS A 83 8.86 3.25 10.48
CA HIS A 83 9.14 1.90 10.95
C HIS A 83 7.84 1.08 10.92
N VAL A 84 7.89 -0.04 10.23
CA VAL A 84 6.76 -0.97 10.12
C VAL A 84 7.16 -2.27 10.77
N THR A 85 6.47 -2.65 11.83
CA THR A 85 6.74 -3.87 12.58
C THR A 85 5.47 -4.69 12.80
N ALA A 86 5.60 -6.01 12.84
CA ALA A 86 4.56 -6.89 13.35
C ALA A 86 5.15 -8.25 13.75
N GLU A 87 4.77 -8.75 14.91
CA GLU A 87 5.04 -10.13 15.32
C GLU A 87 3.96 -11.05 14.75
N LEU A 88 4.32 -11.83 13.73
CA LEU A 88 3.38 -12.64 12.96
C LEU A 88 3.72 -14.12 13.09
N ASP A 89 3.03 -14.83 13.99
CA ASP A 89 3.08 -16.30 14.07
C ASP A 89 2.14 -16.93 13.03
N LEU A 90 2.50 -16.81 11.75
CA LEU A 90 1.75 -17.36 10.62
C LEU A 90 2.61 -18.25 9.75
N ARG A 91 1.95 -19.16 9.04
CA ARG A 91 2.60 -19.96 7.99
C ARG A 91 3.03 -19.12 6.79
N PHE A 92 2.36 -17.99 6.56
CA PHE A 92 2.66 -17.08 5.47
C PHE A 92 2.09 -15.70 5.77
N TRP A 93 2.90 -14.69 5.47
CA TRP A 93 2.46 -13.30 5.38
C TRP A 93 3.19 -12.62 4.24
N SER A 94 2.58 -11.58 3.68
CA SER A 94 3.26 -10.72 2.71
C SER A 94 2.90 -9.27 2.94
N VAL A 95 3.86 -8.40 2.71
CA VAL A 95 3.73 -6.96 2.86
C VAL A 95 4.08 -6.31 1.54
N SER A 96 3.31 -5.30 1.14
CA SER A 96 3.58 -4.55 -0.09
C SER A 96 3.44 -3.06 0.17
N ILE A 97 4.36 -2.29 -0.42
CA ILE A 97 4.43 -0.84 -0.26
C ILE A 97 3.94 -0.21 -1.56
N PHE A 98 2.96 0.65 -1.44
CA PHE A 98 2.33 1.37 -2.54
C PHE A 98 2.59 2.87 -2.43
N ASN A 99 2.76 3.54 -3.56
CA ASN A 99 2.68 5.00 -3.58
C ASN A 99 1.23 5.49 -3.47
N ASP A 100 1.07 6.81 -3.36
CA ASP A 100 -0.23 7.49 -3.34
C ASP A 100 -1.09 7.26 -4.60
N ARG A 101 -0.49 6.81 -5.70
CA ARG A 101 -1.20 6.41 -6.94
C ARG A 101 -1.66 4.95 -6.93
N GLY A 102 -1.42 4.20 -5.85
CA GLY A 102 -1.78 2.79 -5.75
C GLY A 102 -0.88 1.85 -6.58
N GLN A 103 0.33 2.27 -6.93
CA GLN A 103 1.32 1.43 -7.61
C GLN A 103 2.21 0.74 -6.57
N SER A 104 2.36 -0.59 -6.67
CA SER A 104 3.27 -1.35 -5.81
C SER A 104 4.72 -1.08 -6.20
N ILE A 105 5.52 -0.64 -5.24
CA ILE A 105 6.94 -0.33 -5.42
C ILE A 105 7.81 -1.46 -4.86
N TYR A 106 7.42 -2.00 -3.70
CA TYR A 106 8.14 -3.09 -3.05
C TYR A 106 7.17 -4.13 -2.52
N SER A 107 7.62 -5.38 -2.45
CA SER A 107 6.86 -6.49 -1.90
C SER A 107 7.81 -7.48 -1.24
N PHE A 108 7.46 -7.90 -0.02
CA PHE A 108 8.22 -8.86 0.79
C PHE A 108 7.26 -9.90 1.38
N ASN A 109 7.82 -11.01 1.85
CA ASN A 109 7.09 -12.03 2.60
C ASN A 109 7.94 -12.59 3.74
N ASP A 110 7.38 -13.55 4.47
CA ASP A 110 8.01 -14.29 5.55
C ASP A 110 9.42 -14.82 5.22
N ARG A 111 9.69 -15.16 3.96
CA ARG A 111 11.00 -15.69 3.51
C ARG A 111 12.06 -14.61 3.33
N ASN A 112 11.67 -13.34 3.27
CA ASN A 112 12.59 -12.22 3.21
C ASN A 112 13.05 -11.77 4.61
N SER A 113 12.31 -12.14 5.65
CA SER A 113 12.63 -11.80 7.04
C SER A 113 13.65 -12.78 7.63
N SER A 114 14.64 -12.25 8.36
CA SER A 114 15.63 -13.05 9.10
C SER A 114 15.03 -13.73 10.33
N SER A 115 14.08 -13.07 11.00
CA SER A 115 13.43 -13.52 12.24
C SER A 115 12.05 -14.14 12.00
N GLY A 116 11.52 -14.03 10.78
CA GLY A 116 10.13 -14.37 10.46
C GLY A 116 9.11 -13.29 10.84
N ALA A 117 9.54 -12.26 11.59
CA ALA A 117 8.73 -11.08 11.91
C ALA A 117 8.76 -10.05 10.77
N LEU A 118 7.72 -9.23 10.68
CA LEU A 118 7.73 -8.08 9.80
C LEU A 118 8.56 -6.97 10.46
N ASP A 119 9.61 -6.51 9.78
CA ASP A 119 10.43 -5.38 10.23
C ASP A 119 10.97 -4.61 9.00
N LEU A 120 10.40 -3.44 8.71
CA LEU A 120 10.77 -2.60 7.56
C LEU A 120 11.09 -1.17 7.99
N ALA A 121 12.16 -0.62 7.45
CA ALA A 121 12.49 0.80 7.55
C ALA A 121 12.25 1.47 6.20
N ILE A 122 11.19 2.27 6.09
CA ILE A 122 10.84 2.98 4.85
C ILE A 122 11.36 4.42 4.95
N ALA A 123 12.20 4.84 4.02
CA ALA A 123 12.76 6.19 4.03
C ALA A 123 12.99 6.73 2.62
N THR A 124 13.00 8.06 2.49
CA THR A 124 13.51 8.71 1.27
C THR A 124 15.01 8.47 1.11
N PRO A 125 15.59 8.62 -0.09
CA PRO A 125 17.04 8.48 -0.29
C PRO A 125 17.87 9.35 0.66
N VAL A 126 17.43 10.58 0.94
CA VAL A 126 18.11 11.49 1.86
C VAL A 126 18.02 10.99 3.30
N GLN A 127 16.84 10.60 3.76
CA GLN A 127 16.65 10.04 5.11
C GLN A 127 17.40 8.73 5.29
N MET A 128 17.49 7.90 4.25
CA MET A 128 18.20 6.63 4.28
C MET A 128 19.71 6.81 4.48
N VAL A 129 20.28 7.88 3.91
CA VAL A 129 21.68 8.25 4.17
C VAL A 129 21.88 8.62 5.63
N GLU A 130 20.99 9.44 6.21
CA GLU A 130 21.08 9.80 7.64
C GLU A 130 20.91 8.58 8.55
N LEU A 131 19.92 7.74 8.27
CA LEU A 131 19.64 6.52 9.03
C LEU A 131 20.83 5.55 9.06
N ARG A 132 21.60 5.48 7.97
CA ARG A 132 22.79 4.62 7.89
C ARG A 132 24.03 5.20 8.58
N LYS A 133 24.08 6.51 8.86
CA LYS A 133 25.21 7.12 9.56
C LYS A 133 25.22 6.76 11.04
N ASP A 134 24.06 6.75 11.65
CA ASP A 134 23.85 6.39 13.05
C ASP A 134 22.64 5.46 13.11
N LEU A 135 22.89 4.17 12.86
CA LEU A 135 21.82 3.18 12.76
C LEU A 135 21.25 2.88 14.15
N PRO A 136 20.00 3.25 14.43
CA PRO A 136 19.37 2.93 15.70
C PRO A 136 19.18 1.42 15.87
N ASP A 137 19.28 0.92 17.10
CA ASP A 137 19.08 -0.50 17.42
C ASP A 137 17.71 -1.02 16.95
N ALA A 138 16.70 -0.15 16.92
CA ALA A 138 15.35 -0.47 16.44
C ALA A 138 15.32 -0.91 14.97
N PHE A 139 16.34 -0.58 14.18
CA PHE A 139 16.45 -0.93 12.77
C PHE A 139 17.51 -1.98 12.46
N ALA A 140 18.08 -2.63 13.48
CA ALA A 140 19.18 -3.57 13.32
C ALA A 140 18.84 -4.75 12.40
N ASP A 141 17.60 -5.25 12.49
CA ASP A 141 17.10 -6.38 11.70
C ASP A 141 16.13 -5.95 10.58
N SER A 142 15.94 -4.63 10.39
CA SER A 142 14.99 -4.11 9.41
C SER A 142 15.46 -4.30 7.97
N ILE A 143 14.49 -4.58 7.11
CA ILE A 143 14.68 -4.45 5.66
C ILE A 143 14.54 -2.96 5.30
N PHE A 144 15.62 -2.37 4.80
CA PHE A 144 15.63 -0.99 4.35
C PHE A 144 14.96 -0.83 2.99
N VAL A 145 13.94 0.00 2.94
CA VAL A 145 13.20 0.34 1.74
C VAL A 145 13.44 1.80 1.42
N GLU A 146 14.21 2.05 0.36
CA GLU A 146 14.45 3.40 -0.16
C GLU A 146 13.39 3.74 -1.20
N ALA A 147 12.59 4.78 -0.94
CA ALA A 147 11.47 5.16 -1.78
C ALA A 147 11.42 6.67 -2.02
N ASP A 148 11.45 7.08 -3.29
CA ASP A 148 11.33 8.49 -3.70
C ASP A 148 9.85 8.92 -3.76
N LEU A 149 9.24 9.05 -2.59
CA LEU A 149 7.84 9.45 -2.40
C LEU A 149 7.68 10.24 -1.10
N SER A 150 6.66 11.10 -1.03
CA SER A 150 6.35 11.83 0.21
C SER A 150 5.42 11.04 1.13
N ARG A 151 4.54 10.22 0.59
CA ARG A 151 3.54 9.45 1.33
C ARG A 151 3.16 8.18 0.58
N GLY A 152 2.72 7.16 1.29
CA GLY A 152 2.40 5.86 0.72
C GLY A 152 1.53 5.00 1.63
N MET A 153 1.33 3.76 1.19
CA MET A 153 0.51 2.78 1.89
C MET A 153 1.28 1.50 2.04
N VAL A 154 1.21 0.90 3.22
CA VAL A 154 1.63 -0.47 3.49
C VAL A 154 0.37 -1.33 3.49
N VAL A 155 0.38 -2.40 2.71
CA VAL A 155 -0.67 -3.40 2.70
C VAL A 155 -0.07 -4.72 3.18
N LEU A 156 -0.60 -5.21 4.30
CA LEU A 156 -0.22 -6.46 4.92
C LEU A 156 -1.29 -7.52 4.60
N ARG A 157 -0.85 -8.67 4.08
CA ARG A 157 -1.69 -9.83 3.82
C ARG A 157 -1.26 -10.95 4.75
N LEU A 158 -2.19 -11.40 5.57
CA LEU A 158 -2.02 -12.44 6.57
C LEU A 158 -2.76 -13.67 6.11
N PHE A 159 -2.08 -14.81 5.98
CA PHE A 159 -2.75 -16.06 5.62
C PHE A 159 -3.62 -16.55 6.79
N GLU A 160 -4.91 -16.70 6.55
CA GLU A 160 -5.91 -17.18 7.50
C GLU A 160 -6.53 -18.48 6.96
N PRO A 161 -6.12 -19.66 7.49
CA PRO A 161 -6.65 -20.93 7.03
C PRO A 161 -8.13 -21.15 7.38
N ASP A 162 -8.69 -20.43 8.35
CA ASP A 162 -10.10 -20.49 8.71
C ASP A 162 -10.86 -19.22 8.27
N PRO A 163 -11.46 -19.23 7.06
CA PRO A 163 -12.15 -18.07 6.48
C PRO A 163 -13.38 -17.69 7.32
N GLY A 164 -13.17 -16.83 8.31
CA GLY A 164 -14.18 -16.43 9.29
C GLY A 164 -13.59 -15.95 10.62
N ASN A 165 -12.35 -16.34 10.93
CA ASN A 165 -11.68 -16.00 12.18
C ASN A 165 -11.04 -14.60 12.18
N ARG A 166 -11.85 -13.54 12.00
CA ARG A 166 -11.35 -12.15 12.04
C ARG A 166 -10.72 -11.77 13.38
N GLN A 167 -11.08 -12.45 14.46
CA GLN A 167 -10.53 -12.16 15.78
C GLN A 167 -9.05 -12.52 15.87
N ALA A 168 -8.62 -13.61 15.23
CA ALA A 168 -7.20 -13.96 15.14
C ALA A 168 -6.43 -12.88 14.36
N ALA A 169 -6.88 -12.54 13.15
CA ALA A 169 -6.25 -11.49 12.36
C ALA A 169 -6.18 -10.14 13.09
N SER A 170 -7.25 -9.73 13.78
CA SER A 170 -7.26 -8.51 14.60
C SER A 170 -6.23 -8.59 15.74
N ALA A 171 -6.19 -9.71 16.47
CA ALA A 171 -5.25 -9.89 17.58
C ALA A 171 -3.78 -9.84 17.12
N MET A 172 -3.49 -10.29 15.90
CA MET A 172 -2.16 -10.19 15.31
C MET A 172 -1.79 -8.76 14.91
N LEU A 173 -2.78 -7.94 14.54
CA LEU A 173 -2.57 -6.52 14.25
C LEU A 173 -2.46 -5.66 15.51
N ASP A 174 -2.94 -6.11 16.66
CA ASP A 174 -2.80 -5.38 17.94
C ASP A 174 -1.32 -5.14 18.31
N GLY A 175 -0.41 -6.00 17.84
CA GLY A 175 1.04 -5.85 18.00
C GLY A 175 1.75 -5.24 16.79
N ALA A 176 1.02 -4.88 15.73
CA ALA A 176 1.60 -4.29 14.53
C ALA A 176 1.73 -2.77 14.68
N ALA A 177 2.85 -2.20 14.26
CA ALA A 177 3.09 -0.76 14.27
C ALA A 177 3.45 -0.26 12.87
N CYS A 178 3.04 0.98 12.58
CA CYS A 178 3.32 1.68 11.34
C CYS A 178 3.52 3.16 11.65
N ALA A 179 4.63 3.50 12.30
CA ALA A 179 4.81 4.82 12.91
C ALA A 179 6.01 5.55 12.31
N PRO A 180 5.99 6.90 12.27
CA PRO A 180 7.19 7.67 12.02
C PRO A 180 8.22 7.37 13.11
N TYR A 181 9.46 7.14 12.70
CA TYR A 181 10.58 7.08 13.60
C TYR A 181 11.24 8.46 13.64
N PRO A 182 11.21 9.17 14.78
CA PRO A 182 11.82 10.48 14.88
C PRO A 182 13.34 10.32 14.72
N LEU A 183 13.89 10.86 13.63
CA LEU A 183 15.34 11.05 13.51
C LEU A 183 15.74 12.15 14.51
N GLN A 184 16.69 11.83 15.41
CA GLN A 184 17.28 12.80 16.35
C GLN A 184 18.35 13.65 15.67
#